data_AF-A0A1G3BT15-F1
#
_entry.id   AF-A0A1G3BT15-F1
#
_cell.length_a   1.000
_cell.length_b   1.000
_cell.length_c   1.000
_cell.angle_alpha   90.00
_cell.angle_beta   90.00
_cell.angle_gamma   90.00
#
_symmetry.space_group_name_H-M   'P 1'
#
loop_
_entity.id
_entity.type
_entity.pdbx_description
1 polymer ?
#
loop_
_entity_poly.entity_id
_entity_poly.type
_entity_poly.pdbx_seq_one_letter_code
_entity_poly.pdbx_strand_id
1 'polypeptide(L)'
;MYSYTLQVASEDDKKTLRGIMLKTRAETTDNDIKTAIEIYKKYNAIKYAQDYAENLVKQAYTIIDRIPVEDKTVFRDIASFMAQRMS
;
A
#
# COMPACT_ATOMS: atom_id res chain seq x y z
N MET A 1 -0.11 3.25 -2.39
CA MET A 1 -1.30 3.64 -3.19
C MET A 1 -1.04 4.87 -4.07
N TYR A 2 -0.74 6.04 -3.50
CA TYR A 2 -0.53 7.30 -4.26
C TYR A 2 0.49 7.19 -5.41
N SER A 3 1.73 6.79 -5.11
CA SER A 3 2.80 6.72 -6.12
C SER A 3 2.47 5.77 -7.28
N TYR A 4 1.94 4.58 -6.97
CA TYR A 4 1.49 3.62 -7.98
C TYR A 4 0.38 4.20 -8.86
N THR A 5 -0.61 4.85 -8.25
CA THR A 5 -1.72 5.48 -8.98
C THR A 5 -1.22 6.55 -9.94
N LEU A 6 -0.23 7.35 -9.54
CA LEU A 6 0.38 8.34 -10.43
C LEU A 6 1.16 7.75 -11.61
N GLN A 7 1.59 6.49 -11.52
CA GLN A 7 2.26 5.80 -12.63
C GLN A 7 1.25 5.32 -13.69
N VAL A 8 0.08 4.84 -13.26
CA VAL A 8 -0.86 4.12 -14.14
C VAL A 8 -2.13 4.90 -14.50
N ALA A 9 -2.46 5.95 -13.76
CA ALA A 9 -3.70 6.69 -13.97
C ALA A 9 -3.68 7.55 -15.25
N SER A 10 -4.86 7.99 -15.69
CA SER A 10 -4.99 9.05 -16.70
C SER A 10 -4.45 10.38 -16.19
N GLU A 11 -4.04 11.29 -17.09
CA GLU A 11 -3.53 12.61 -16.68
C GLU A 11 -4.57 13.44 -15.92
N ASP A 12 -5.86 13.33 -16.28
CA ASP A 12 -6.95 14.02 -15.57
C ASP A 12 -7.11 13.51 -14.13
N ASP A 13 -7.05 12.19 -13.94
CA ASP A 13 -7.11 11.60 -12.60
C ASP A 13 -5.84 11.91 -11.80
N LYS A 14 -4.66 11.95 -12.43
CA LYS A 14 -3.41 12.39 -11.77
C LYS A 14 -3.51 13.82 -11.30
N LYS A 15 -4.02 14.73 -12.14
CA LYS A 15 -4.19 16.14 -11.81
C LYS A 15 -5.16 16.31 -10.65
N THR A 16 -6.30 15.63 -10.71
CA THR A 16 -7.30 15.63 -9.63
C THR A 16 -6.73 15.11 -8.32
N LEU A 17 -6.07 13.94 -8.36
CA LEU A 17 -5.50 13.32 -7.16
C LEU A 17 -4.38 14.18 -6.55
N ARG A 18 -3.48 14.76 -7.36
CA ARG A 18 -2.46 15.69 -6.87
C ARG A 18 -3.08 16.92 -6.24
N GLY A 19 -4.10 17.50 -6.88
CA GLY A 19 -4.83 18.66 -6.36
C GLY A 19 -5.41 18.38 -4.97
N ILE A 20 -6.02 17.21 -4.77
CA ILE A 20 -6.53 16.78 -3.46
C ILE A 20 -5.39 16.61 -2.44
N MET A 21 -4.29 15.94 -2.82
CA MET A 21 -3.18 15.64 -1.90
C MET A 21 -2.37 16.87 -1.47
N LEU A 22 -2.48 17.99 -2.19
CA LEU A 22 -1.84 19.26 -1.85
C LEU A 22 -2.67 20.13 -0.90
N LYS A 23 -3.96 19.81 -0.70
CA LYS A 23 -4.82 20.55 0.24
C LYS A 23 -4.38 20.31 1.68
N THR A 24 -4.49 21.35 2.51
CA THR A 24 -4.38 21.17 3.96
C THR A 24 -5.60 20.41 4.48
N ARG A 25 -5.50 19.85 5.70
CA ARG A 25 -6.63 19.15 6.33
C ARG A 25 -7.90 20.01 6.47
N ALA A 26 -7.74 21.31 6.69
CA ALA A 26 -8.87 22.24 6.82
C ALA A 26 -9.58 22.50 5.48
N GLU A 27 -8.88 22.31 4.36
CA GLU A 27 -9.38 22.54 3.00
C GLU A 27 -9.88 21.25 2.33
N THR A 28 -9.54 20.09 2.89
CA THR A 28 -9.97 18.79 2.40
C THR A 28 -11.42 18.51 2.80
N THR A 29 -12.28 18.35 1.80
CA THR A 29 -13.70 18.05 1.98
C THR A 29 -13.99 16.56 1.91
N ASP A 30 -15.18 16.15 2.37
CA ASP A 30 -15.64 14.75 2.22
C ASP A 30 -15.72 14.32 0.76
N ASN A 31 -16.05 15.24 -0.15
CA ASN A 31 -16.07 14.96 -1.58
C ASN A 31 -14.66 14.73 -2.13
N ASP A 32 -13.65 15.45 -1.63
CA ASP A 32 -12.25 15.20 -2.00
C ASP A 32 -11.81 13.80 -1.56
N ILE A 33 -12.17 13.40 -0.32
CA ILE A 33 -11.86 12.07 0.22
C ILE A 33 -12.52 10.99 -0.64
N LYS A 34 -13.82 11.15 -0.94
CA LYS A 34 -14.57 10.21 -1.78
C LYS A 34 -13.95 10.09 -3.17
N THR A 35 -13.63 11.21 -3.80
CA THR A 35 -13.00 11.24 -5.13
C THR A 35 -11.64 10.54 -5.12
N ALA A 36 -10.79 10.78 -4.12
CA ALA A 36 -9.51 10.09 -4.00
C ALA A 36 -9.67 8.58 -3.83
N ILE A 37 -10.64 8.13 -3.02
CA ILE A 37 -10.95 6.70 -2.84
C ILE A 37 -11.44 6.08 -4.16
N GLU A 38 -12.30 6.77 -4.91
CA GLU A 38 -12.79 6.30 -6.20
C GLU A 38 -11.66 6.17 -7.23
N ILE A 39 -10.74 7.15 -7.29
CA ILE A 39 -9.54 7.06 -8.14
C ILE A 39 -8.69 5.85 -7.74
N TYR A 40 -8.44 5.64 -6.45
CA TYR A 40 -7.68 4.47 -5.99
C TYR A 40 -8.35 3.14 -6.35
N LYS A 41 -9.68 3.06 -6.27
CA LYS A 41 -10.44 1.87 -6.68
C LYS A 41 -10.39 1.66 -8.19
N LYS A 42 -10.59 2.71 -8.98
CA LYS A 42 -10.56 2.68 -10.46
C LYS A 42 -9.28 2.05 -11.00
N TYR A 43 -8.14 2.32 -10.35
CA TYR A 43 -6.83 1.80 -10.76
C TYR A 43 -6.32 0.62 -9.92
N ASN A 44 -7.19 -0.01 -9.11
CA ASN A 44 -6.83 -1.16 -8.26
C ASN A 44 -5.64 -0.90 -7.32
N ALA A 45 -5.45 0.34 -6.86
CA ALA A 45 -4.28 0.74 -6.09
C ALA A 45 -4.23 0.09 -4.69
N ILE A 46 -5.39 -0.23 -4.12
CA ILE A 46 -5.50 -0.95 -2.83
C ILE A 46 -5.02 -2.39 -3.01
N LYS A 47 -5.55 -3.08 -4.02
CA LYS A 47 -5.13 -4.46 -4.33
C LYS A 47 -3.63 -4.54 -4.64
N TYR A 48 -3.12 -3.63 -5.46
CA TYR A 48 -1.68 -3.56 -5.72
C TYR A 48 -0.86 -3.40 -4.44
N ALA A 49 -1.31 -2.58 -3.49
CA ALA A 49 -0.61 -2.40 -2.22
C ALA A 49 -0.65 -3.67 -1.35
N GLN A 50 -1.78 -4.40 -1.35
CA GLN A 50 -1.92 -5.69 -0.67
C GLN A 50 -0.98 -6.74 -1.29
N ASP A 51 -1.04 -6.93 -2.61
CA ASP A 51 -0.20 -7.88 -3.33
C ASP A 51 1.30 -7.59 -3.13
N TYR A 52 1.67 -6.30 -3.14
CA TYR A 52 3.05 -5.86 -2.86
C TYR A 52 3.48 -6.23 -1.44
N ALA A 53 2.62 -6.01 -0.46
CA ALA A 53 2.91 -6.31 0.93
C ALA A 53 3.03 -7.83 1.19
N GLU A 54 2.15 -8.64 0.58
CA GLU A 54 2.28 -10.11 0.61
C GLU A 54 3.61 -10.58 0.00
N ASN A 55 4.03 -9.95 -1.09
CA ASN A 55 5.30 -10.27 -1.73
C ASN A 55 6.51 -9.93 -0.84
N LEU A 56 6.47 -8.81 -0.10
CA LEU A 56 7.51 -8.48 0.88
C LEU A 56 7.59 -9.53 2.00
N VAL A 57 6.45 -10.04 2.46
CA VAL A 57 6.41 -11.10 3.48
C VAL A 57 7.01 -12.40 2.94
N LYS A 58 6.69 -12.79 1.69
CA LYS A 58 7.31 -13.95 1.03
C LYS A 58 8.83 -13.81 0.91
N GLN A 59 9.31 -12.61 0.56
CA GLN A 59 10.74 -12.32 0.52
C GLN A 59 11.38 -12.39 1.90
N ALA A 60 10.73 -11.85 2.93
CA ALA A 60 11.21 -11.92 4.30
C ALA A 60 11.36 -13.38 4.77
N TYR A 61 10.38 -14.25 4.48
CA TYR A 61 10.50 -15.69 4.78
C TYR A 61 11.70 -16.34 4.08
N THR A 62 11.88 -16.05 2.80
CA THR A 62 13.01 -16.58 2.02
C THR A 62 14.35 -16.16 2.62
N ILE A 63 14.44 -14.94 3.16
CA ILE A 63 15.65 -14.44 3.83
C ILE A 63 15.84 -15.12 5.19
N ILE A 64 14.78 -15.24 6.00
CA ILE A 64 14.81 -15.92 7.31
C ILE A 64 15.30 -17.36 7.17
N ASP A 65 14.87 -18.07 6.13
CA ASP A 65 15.30 -19.44 5.86
C ASP A 65 16.80 -19.55 5.62
N ARG A 66 17.47 -18.48 5.20
CA ARG A 66 18.93 -18.43 4.99
C ARG A 66 19.72 -18.03 6.24
N ILE A 67 19.06 -17.60 7.32
CA ILE A 67 19.75 -17.22 8.56
C ILE A 67 20.27 -18.50 9.25
N PRO A 68 21.56 -18.58 9.64
CA PRO A 68 22.13 -19.75 10.31
C PRO A 68 21.84 -19.72 11.82
N VAL A 69 20.57 -19.71 12.19
CA VAL A 69 20.10 -19.82 13.58
C VAL A 69 19.14 -21.01 13.70
N GLU A 70 19.19 -21.70 14.84
CA GLU A 70 18.38 -22.90 15.08
C GLU A 70 16.88 -22.59 15.19
N ASP A 71 16.53 -21.52 15.92
CA ASP A 71 15.14 -21.07 16.06
C ASP A 71 14.86 -19.84 15.20
N LYS A 72 14.01 -20.03 14.19
CA LYS A 72 13.54 -19.00 13.25
C LYS A 72 12.13 -18.52 13.53
N THR A 73 11.47 -19.09 14.54
CA THR A 73 10.03 -18.95 14.80
C THR A 73 9.68 -17.49 15.10
N VAL A 74 10.47 -16.83 15.95
CA VAL A 74 10.26 -15.42 16.30
C VAL A 74 10.25 -14.50 15.08
N PHE A 75 11.16 -14.71 14.12
CA PHE A 75 11.19 -13.89 12.90
C PHE A 75 9.98 -14.14 12.00
N ARG A 76 9.50 -15.39 11.95
CA ARG A 76 8.32 -15.76 11.17
C ARG A 76 7.04 -15.19 11.78
N ASP A 77 6.94 -15.18 13.10
CA ASP A 77 5.79 -14.62 13.82
C ASP A 77 5.69 -13.10 13.63
N ILE A 78 6.83 -12.38 13.71
CA ILE A 78 6.88 -10.94 13.43
C ILE A 78 6.44 -10.65 11.98
N ALA A 79 6.95 -11.42 11.01
CA ALA A 79 6.57 -11.25 9.61
C ALA A 79 5.06 -11.51 9.38
N SER A 80 4.51 -12.57 10.00
CA SER A 80 3.08 -12.89 9.95
C SER A 80 2.21 -11.79 10.55
N PHE A 81 2.57 -11.31 11.74
CA PHE A 81 1.81 -10.27 12.44
C PHE A 81 1.73 -8.98 11.62
N MET A 82 2.85 -8.57 11.01
CA MET A 82 2.90 -7.38 10.15
C MET A 82 2.01 -7.54 8.91
N ALA A 83 1.95 -8.75 8.34
CA ALA A 83 1.10 -9.06 7.19
C ALA A 83 -0.41 -8.96 7.52
N GLN A 84 -0.82 -9.59 8.64
CA GLN A 84 -2.23 -9.68 9.03
C GLN A 84 -2.84 -8.31 9.37
N ARG A 85 -2.05 -7.37 9.89
CA ARG A 85 -2.54 -6.02 10.23
C ARG A 85 -2.93 -5.17 9.01
N MET A 86 -2.55 -5.60 7.80
CA MET A 86 -2.84 -4.91 6.53
C MET A 86 -3.99 -5.54 5.74
N SER A 87 -4.50 -6.71 6.16
CA SER A 87 -5.69 -7.38 5.60
C SER A 87 -6.97 -6.91 6.27
#